data_AF-A0A7K4NNM6-F1
#
_entry.id   AF-A0A7K4NNM6-F1
#
_cell.length_a   1.000
_cell.length_b   1.000
_cell.length_c   1.000
_cell.angle_alpha   90.00
_cell.angle_beta   90.00
_cell.angle_gamma   90.00
#
_symmetry.space_group_name_H-M   'P 1'
#
loop_
_entity.id
_entity.type
_entity.pdbx_description
1 polymer ?
#
loop_
_entity_poly.entity_id
_entity_poly.type
_entity_poly.pdbx_seq_one_letter_code
_entity_poly.pdbx_strand_id
1 'polypeptide(L)'
;MIIVGIIMIIAGTVILLYLTEITPIGKTGMTEDEKLNLLLAERENADYKTLSGILIGFGFLLVLISFGARRKRKGGAKKIEKKPSQ
;
A
#
# COMPACT_ATOMS: atom_id res chain seq x y z
N MET A 1 9.07 2.96 -11.60
CA MET A 1 9.04 2.06 -10.43
C MET A 1 8.89 2.85 -9.13
N ILE A 2 9.89 3.63 -8.70
CA ILE A 2 9.78 4.40 -7.43
C ILE A 2 8.63 5.42 -7.43
N ILE A 3 8.46 6.19 -8.51
CA ILE A 3 7.38 7.18 -8.63
C ILE A 3 6.00 6.50 -8.55
N VAL A 4 5.83 5.39 -9.27
CA VAL A 4 4.59 4.59 -9.26
C VAL A 4 4.31 4.06 -7.85
N GLY A 5 5.32 3.51 -7.17
CA GLY A 5 5.17 3.03 -5.80
C GLY A 5 4.77 4.15 -4.82
N ILE A 6 5.36 5.34 -4.95
CA ILE A 6 4.99 6.52 -4.14
C ILE A 6 3.54 6.93 -4.40
N ILE A 7 3.11 7.00 -5.66
CA ILE A 7 1.72 7.33 -6.02
C ILE A 7 0.75 6.31 -5.40
N MET A 8 1.07 5.02 -5.47
CA MET A 8 0.23 3.96 -4.87
C MET A 8 0.12 4.10 -3.35
N ILE A 9 1.22 4.43 -2.66
CA ILE A 9 1.19 4.70 -1.21
C ILE A 9 0.29 5.90 -0.92
N ILE A 10 0.48 7.03 -1.61
CA ILE A 10 -0.32 8.24 -1.38
C ILE A 10 -1.81 7.97 -1.64
N ALA A 11 -2.15 7.36 -2.77
CA ALA A 11 -3.54 7.04 -3.11
C ALA A 11 -4.17 6.10 -2.07
N GLY A 12 -3.47 5.03 -1.69
CA GLY A 12 -3.95 4.11 -0.66
C GLY A 12 -4.08 4.76 0.72
N THR A 13 -3.22 5.71 1.08
CA THR A 13 -3.37 6.47 2.33
C THR A 13 -4.59 7.39 2.28
N VAL A 14 -4.81 8.11 1.17
CA VAL A 14 -6.00 8.97 1.00
C VAL A 14 -7.28 8.15 1.06
N ILE A 15 -7.34 7.01 0.37
CA ILE A 15 -8.50 6.11 0.41
C ILE A 15 -8.74 5.60 1.84
N LEU A 16 -7.69 5.18 2.54
CA LEU A 16 -7.80 4.67 3.91
C LEU A 16 -8.33 5.74 4.88
N LEU A 17 -7.86 6.99 4.75
CA LEU A 17 -8.35 8.12 5.55
C LEU A 17 -9.83 8.37 5.27
N TYR A 18 -10.22 8.45 4.00
CA TYR A 18 -11.61 8.64 3.60
C TYR A 18 -12.53 7.53 4.15
N LEU A 19 -12.16 6.26 4.00
CA LEU A 19 -12.92 5.12 4.53
C LEU A 19 -13.01 5.14 6.07
N THR A 20 -12.02 5.73 6.73
CA THR A 20 -12.03 5.88 8.19
C THR A 20 -13.05 6.93 8.62
N GLU A 21 -13.18 8.03 7.87
CA GLU A 21 -14.17 9.08 8.12
C GLU A 21 -15.60 8.60 7.88
N ILE A 22 -15.84 7.83 6.82
CA ILE A 22 -17.19 7.36 6.45
C ILE A 22 -17.57 6.02 7.09
N THR A 23 -16.80 5.54 8.07
CA THR A 23 -17.07 4.25 8.72
C THR A 23 -18.46 4.28 9.36
N PRO A 24 -19.37 3.36 9.00
CA PRO A 24 -20.71 3.33 9.58
C PRO A 24 -20.63 3.01 11.08
N ILE A 25 -21.48 3.66 11.87
CA ILE A 25 -21.54 3.52 13.32
C ILE A 25 -22.98 3.21 13.71
N GLY A 26 -23.16 2.19 14.55
CA GLY A 26 -24.47 1.80 15.06
C GLY A 26 -25.11 2.86 15.96
N LYS A 27 -26.44 2.91 15.94
CA LYS A 27 -27.26 3.80 16.78
C LYS A 27 -28.20 2.98 17.66
N THR A 28 -28.48 3.48 18.86
CA THR A 28 -29.46 2.89 19.77
C THR A 28 -30.86 2.96 19.16
N GLY A 29 -31.63 1.87 19.28
CA GLY A 29 -33.00 1.80 18.79
C GLY A 29 -33.17 1.26 17.36
N MET A 30 -32.11 0.73 16.74
CA MET A 30 -32.22 0.08 15.42
C MET A 30 -33.11 -1.18 15.44
N THR A 31 -33.90 -1.34 14.39
CA THR A 31 -34.63 -2.59 14.09
C THR A 31 -33.65 -3.72 13.72
N GLU A 32 -34.12 -4.97 13.66
CA GLU A 32 -33.27 -6.11 13.27
C GLU A 32 -32.73 -5.97 11.84
N ASP A 33 -33.55 -5.47 10.91
CA ASP A 33 -33.15 -5.24 9.52
C ASP A 33 -32.09 -4.13 9.41
N GLU A 34 -32.22 -3.06 10.20
CA GLU A 34 -31.24 -1.97 10.24
C GLU A 34 -29.90 -2.44 10.81
N LYS A 35 -29.92 -3.32 11.82
CA LYS A 35 -28.70 -3.94 12.35
C LYS A 35 -28.02 -4.82 11.30
N LEU A 36 -28.78 -5.59 10.54
CA LEU A 36 -28.22 -6.44 9.48
C LEU A 36 -27.55 -5.60 8.38
N ASN A 37 -28.22 -4.53 7.95
CA ASN A 37 -27.67 -3.58 6.98
C ASN A 37 -26.41 -2.88 7.50
N LEU A 38 -26.39 -2.53 8.80
CA LEU A 38 -25.19 -1.97 9.44
C LEU A 38 -24.02 -2.95 9.39
N LEU A 39 -24.23 -4.22 9.77
CA LEU A 39 -23.19 -5.24 9.75
C LEU A 39 -22.63 -5.49 8.35
N LEU A 40 -23.50 -5.46 7.33
CA LEU A 40 -23.09 -5.54 5.93
C LEU A 40 -22.20 -4.34 5.53
N ALA A 41 -22.63 -3.12 5.86
CA ALA A 41 -21.89 -1.90 5.55
C ALA A 41 -20.55 -1.81 6.30
N GLU A 42 -20.51 -2.23 7.57
CA GLU A 42 -19.28 -2.31 8.36
C GLU A 42 -18.29 -3.29 7.74
N ARG A 43 -18.77 -4.47 7.33
CA ARG A 43 -17.94 -5.48 6.68
C ARG A 43 -17.41 -5.00 5.33
N GLU A 44 -18.27 -4.42 4.51
CA GLU A 44 -17.85 -3.87 3.22
C GLU A 44 -16.77 -2.79 3.40
N ASN A 45 -16.97 -1.88 4.35
CA ASN A 45 -15.96 -0.87 4.69
C ASN A 45 -14.65 -1.49 5.20
N ALA A 46 -14.72 -2.55 6.01
CA ALA A 46 -13.53 -3.26 6.48
C ALA A 46 -12.76 -3.94 5.33
N ASP A 47 -13.47 -4.51 4.37
CA ASP A 47 -12.88 -5.10 3.17
C ASP A 47 -12.19 -4.02 2.31
N TYR A 48 -12.82 -2.84 2.13
CA TYR A 48 -12.16 -1.72 1.43
C TYR A 48 -10.92 -1.20 2.17
N LYS A 49 -10.95 -1.12 3.51
CA LYS A 49 -9.77 -0.74 4.29
C LYS A 49 -8.65 -1.75 4.11
N THR A 50 -8.98 -3.04 4.06
CA THR A 50 -8.04 -4.12 3.78
C THR A 50 -7.42 -3.98 2.38
N LEU A 51 -8.25 -3.75 1.36
CA LEU A 51 -7.79 -3.49 -0.02
C LEU A 51 -6.87 -2.26 -0.08
N SER A 52 -7.21 -1.19 0.64
CA SER A 52 -6.37 0.01 0.74
C SER A 52 -5.01 -0.28 1.37
N GLY A 53 -4.99 -1.09 2.44
CA GLY A 53 -3.76 -1.56 3.07
C GLY A 53 -2.89 -2.38 2.13
N ILE A 54 -3.49 -3.29 1.35
CA ILE A 54 -2.80 -4.08 0.33
C ILE A 54 -2.19 -3.17 -0.75
N LEU A 55 -2.93 -2.16 -1.22
CA LEU A 55 -2.44 -1.19 -2.19
C LEU A 55 -1.19 -0.43 -1.68
N ILE A 56 -1.23 0.02 -0.43
CA ILE A 56 -0.08 0.65 0.24
C ILE A 56 1.09 -0.33 0.31
N GLY A 57 0.84 -1.59 0.71
CA GLY A 57 1.84 -2.65 0.80
C GLY A 57 2.55 -2.91 -0.52
N PHE A 58 1.80 -3.00 -1.63
CA PHE A 58 2.38 -3.12 -2.98
C PHE A 58 3.17 -1.88 -3.38
N GLY A 59 2.64 -0.68 -3.10
CA GLY A 59 3.35 0.57 -3.36
C GLY A 59 4.69 0.62 -2.64
N PHE A 60 4.72 0.22 -1.37
CA PHE A 60 5.93 0.13 -0.56
C PHE A 60 6.92 -0.91 -1.12
N LEU A 61 6.45 -2.09 -1.50
CA LEU A 61 7.29 -3.11 -2.13
C LEU A 61 7.97 -2.60 -3.40
N LEU A 62 7.24 -1.89 -4.27
CA LEU A 62 7.80 -1.27 -5.48
C LEU A 62 8.87 -0.24 -5.16
N VAL A 63 8.70 0.55 -4.10
CA VAL A 63 9.72 1.50 -3.63
C VAL A 63 10.97 0.75 -3.19
N LEU A 64 10.85 -0.28 -2.34
CA LEU A 64 11.99 -1.08 -1.86
C LEU A 64 12.77 -1.74 -3.00
N ILE A 65 12.08 -2.39 -3.93
CA ILE A 65 12.71 -3.04 -5.08
C ILE A 65 13.37 -1.99 -5.98
N SER A 66 12.80 -0.78 -6.10
CA SER A 66 13.43 0.31 -6.86
C SER A 66 14.80 0.72 -6.27
N PHE A 67 14.94 0.72 -4.95
CA PHE A 67 16.24 0.95 -4.29
C PHE A 67 17.19 -0.24 -4.45
N GLY A 68 16.70 -1.47 -4.23
CA GLY A 68 17.50 -2.69 -4.37
C GLY A 68 18.02 -2.91 -5.80
N ALA A 69 17.18 -2.70 -6.82
CA ALA A 69 17.55 -2.81 -8.23
C ALA A 69 18.47 -1.66 -8.69
N ARG A 70 18.26 -0.44 -8.18
CA ARG A 70 19.13 0.72 -8.51
C ARG A 70 20.55 0.53 -7.99
N ARG A 71 20.74 -0.16 -6.85
CA ARG A 71 22.08 -0.51 -6.33
C ARG A 71 22.84 -1.46 -7.26
N LYS A 72 22.16 -2.46 -7.84
CA LYS A 72 22.79 -3.37 -8.83
C LYS A 72 23.21 -2.66 -10.12
N ARG A 73 22.50 -1.62 -10.55
CA ARG A 73 22.85 -0.83 -11.76
C ARG A 73 24.02 0.14 -11.56
N LYS A 74 24.22 0.68 -10.35
CA LYS A 74 25.31 1.64 -10.09
C LYS A 74 26.58 1.02 -9.50
N GLY A 75 26.52 -0.21 -9.01
CA GLY A 75 27.62 -0.89 -8.30
C GLY A 75 27.97 -2.28 -8.83
N GLY A 76 27.73 -2.55 -10.12
CA GLY A 76 28.42 -3.67 -10.77
C GLY A 76 29.91 -3.45 -10.56
N ALA A 77 30.61 -4.41 -9.94
CA ALA A 77 32.04 -4.32 -9.67
C ALA A 77 32.72 -3.84 -10.96
N LYS A 78 33.30 -2.62 -10.94
CA LYS A 78 34.23 -2.22 -12.00
C LYS A 78 35.25 -3.35 -12.03
N LYS A 79 35.34 -4.06 -13.15
CA LYS A 79 36.40 -5.03 -13.39
C LYS A 79 37.69 -4.22 -13.32
N ILE A 80 38.34 -4.23 -12.16
CA ILE A 80 39.66 -3.63 -11.99
C ILE A 80 40.57 -4.61 -12.70
N GLU A 81 40.75 -4.42 -14.00
CA GLU A 81 41.78 -5.14 -14.75
C GLU A 81 43.12 -4.72 -14.14
N LYS A 82 43.72 -5.63 -13.37
CA LYS A 82 45.13 -5.49 -12.99
C LYS A 82 45.91 -5.45 -14.30
N LYS A 83 46.57 -4.33 -14.59
CA LYS A 83 47.57 -4.28 -15.66
C LYS A 83 48.62 -5.37 -15.37
N PRO A 84 49.12 -6.09 -16.39
CA PRO A 84 50.14 -7.11 -16.18
C PRO A 84 51.36 -6.44 -15.56
N SER A 85 51.88 -7.04 -14.47
CA SER A 85 53.21 -6.68 -13.98
C SER A 85 54.19 -7.02 -15.09
N GLN A 86 54.96 -6.02 -15.53
CA GLN A 86 56.21 -6.29 -16.24
C GLN A 86 57.16 -7.05 -15.33
#